data_AF-J3GEX9-F1
#
_entry.id   AF-J3GEX9-F1
#
_cell.length_a   1.000
_cell.length_b   1.000
_cell.length_c   1.000
_cell.angle_alpha   90.00
_cell.angle_beta   90.00
_cell.angle_gamma   90.00
#
_symmetry.space_group_name_H-M   'P 1'
#
loop_
_entity.id
_entity.type
_entity.pdbx_description
1 polymer ?
#
loop_
_entity_poly.entity_id
_entity_poly.type
_entity_poly.pdbx_seq_one_letter_code
_entity_poly.pdbx_strand_id
1 'polypeptide(L)'
;MVIKSMADSTAAGVPVPLDREEIERVLALLLASPLFAKSRRMGSLLRFLVEHDLQACNTPLTEHAIGIAVFRRDPTVYCTGDDPVVRVQVGRLRRKLAAHYAGNGQQDPVRLSIPPGCYRVTYQRLRPKGVGTRHPVVQIQPFTCLTRDGDDFTRGLCEELSCRLFDSFEQAQTGTNHVLMRVARNSEPVPDFKRGGRYSYCLEGSVRVEPSRVRASLRLVDVAQGRIRWSAQFDRDRPYGIATQEDLAQSICRSLTGYFSTAGKEE
;
A
#
# COMPACT_ATOMS: atom_id res chain seq x y z
N MET A 1 -18.54 25.49 22.46
CA MET A 1 -18.81 25.26 21.03
C MET A 1 -17.77 26.05 20.24
N VAL A 2 -16.65 25.41 19.89
CA VAL A 2 -15.56 26.03 19.12
C VAL A 2 -15.47 25.26 17.82
N ILE A 3 -15.97 25.89 16.75
CA ILE A 3 -15.97 25.33 15.41
C ILE A 3 -14.55 25.51 14.87
N LYS A 4 -13.71 24.48 15.01
CA LYS A 4 -12.37 24.47 14.43
C LYS A 4 -12.52 24.26 12.92
N SER A 5 -12.29 25.34 12.20
CA SER A 5 -12.20 25.45 10.75
C SER A 5 -11.56 24.22 10.11
N MET A 6 -12.35 23.54 9.27
CA MET A 6 -11.85 22.66 8.21
C MET A 6 -11.19 23.54 7.14
N ALA A 7 -9.86 23.52 7.12
CA ALA A 7 -9.08 23.86 5.94
C ALA A 7 -8.37 22.59 5.48
N ASP A 8 -9.12 21.73 4.79
CA ASP A 8 -8.54 20.74 3.88
C ASP A 8 -7.96 21.52 2.69
N SER A 9 -6.67 21.87 2.80
CA SER A 9 -5.90 22.36 1.66
C SER A 9 -5.19 21.17 1.04
N THR A 10 -5.89 20.53 0.10
CA THR A 10 -5.33 19.61 -0.89
C THR A 10 -4.29 20.35 -1.74
N ALA A 11 -3.07 20.46 -1.23
CA ALA A 11 -1.91 20.80 -2.04
C ALA A 11 -1.49 19.54 -2.82
N ALA A 12 -2.14 19.32 -3.97
CA ALA A 12 -1.64 18.42 -5.00
C ALA A 12 -0.25 18.92 -5.43
N GLY A 13 0.79 18.30 -4.87
CA GLY A 13 2.18 18.64 -5.17
C GLY A 13 2.43 18.62 -6.68
N VAL A 14 2.99 19.71 -7.18
CA VAL A 14 3.49 19.83 -8.56
C VAL A 14 4.38 18.61 -8.85
N PRO A 15 4.13 17.83 -9.93
CA PRO A 15 4.98 16.70 -10.27
C PRO A 15 6.41 17.22 -10.48
N VAL A 16 7.34 16.80 -9.63
CA VAL A 16 8.76 17.10 -9.82
C VAL A 16 9.18 16.59 -11.21
N PRO A 17 9.69 17.46 -12.10
CA PRO A 17 10.18 17.05 -13.40
C PRO A 17 11.22 15.94 -13.26
N LEU A 18 11.22 14.96 -14.17
CA LEU A 18 12.28 13.95 -14.22
C LEU A 18 13.54 14.61 -14.76
N ASP A 19 14.67 14.40 -14.08
CA ASP A 19 15.95 14.84 -14.60
C ASP A 19 16.44 13.91 -15.74
N ARG A 20 17.44 14.37 -16.48
CA ARG A 20 18.01 13.61 -17.60
C ARG A 20 18.55 12.25 -17.16
N GLU A 21 19.23 12.19 -16.02
CA GLU A 21 19.84 10.95 -15.53
C GLU A 21 18.79 9.90 -15.16
N GLU A 22 17.68 10.31 -14.57
CA GLU A 22 16.55 9.46 -14.24
C GLU A 22 15.90 8.90 -15.50
N ILE A 23 15.72 9.72 -16.54
CA ILE A 23 15.18 9.26 -17.83
C ILE A 23 16.12 8.24 -18.48
N GLU A 24 17.43 8.51 -18.49
CA GLU A 24 18.44 7.60 -19.02
C GLU A 24 18.49 6.26 -18.23
N ARG A 25 18.36 6.31 -16.89
CA ARG A 25 18.25 5.12 -16.04
C ARG A 25 16.99 4.31 -16.37
N VAL A 26 15.83 4.95 -16.50
CA VAL A 26 14.57 4.28 -16.87
C VAL A 26 14.68 3.62 -18.25
N LEU A 27 15.28 4.30 -19.21
CA LEU A 27 15.53 3.74 -20.54
C LEU A 27 16.44 2.50 -20.45
N ALA A 28 17.53 2.55 -19.69
CA ALA A 28 18.43 1.42 -19.53
C ALA A 28 17.71 0.20 -18.93
N LEU A 29 16.90 0.41 -17.89
CA LEU A 29 16.08 -0.65 -17.28
C LEU A 29 15.07 -1.26 -18.26
N LEU A 30 14.35 -0.42 -19.01
CA LEU A 30 13.40 -0.86 -20.03
C LEU A 30 14.09 -1.69 -21.11
N LEU A 31 15.26 -1.26 -21.60
CA LEU A 31 16.01 -1.98 -22.63
C LEU A 31 16.58 -3.32 -22.14
N ALA A 32 16.94 -3.41 -20.86
CA ALA A 32 17.37 -4.65 -20.21
C ALA A 32 16.22 -5.62 -19.93
N SER A 33 14.96 -5.16 -19.94
CA SER A 33 13.81 -6.01 -19.63
C SER A 33 13.66 -7.19 -20.62
N PRO A 34 13.11 -8.34 -20.19
CA PRO A 34 12.97 -9.53 -21.05
C PRO A 34 12.20 -9.27 -22.34
N LEU A 35 11.24 -8.33 -22.33
CA LEU A 35 10.47 -7.98 -23.50
C LEU A 35 11.34 -7.25 -24.53
N PHE A 36 12.14 -6.27 -24.11
CA PHE A 36 12.94 -5.45 -25.01
C PHE A 36 14.27 -6.08 -25.41
N ALA A 37 14.93 -6.80 -24.50
CA ALA A 37 16.20 -7.49 -24.74
C ALA A 37 16.12 -8.45 -25.94
N LYS A 38 14.97 -9.11 -26.14
CA LYS A 38 14.73 -10.04 -27.26
C LYS A 38 14.57 -9.36 -28.63
N SER A 39 14.47 -8.04 -28.70
CA SER A 39 14.08 -7.33 -29.93
C SER A 39 14.88 -6.06 -30.15
N ARG A 40 16.04 -6.19 -30.80
CA ARG A 40 16.95 -5.08 -31.13
C ARG A 40 16.24 -3.90 -31.80
N ARG A 41 15.38 -4.15 -32.80
CA ARG A 41 14.67 -3.10 -33.55
C ARG A 41 13.74 -2.23 -32.68
N MET A 42 13.06 -2.83 -31.71
CA MET A 42 12.20 -2.10 -30.76
C MET A 42 13.02 -1.33 -29.73
N GLY A 43 14.16 -1.89 -29.29
CA GLY A 43 15.09 -1.17 -28.43
C GLY A 43 15.70 0.05 -29.13
N SER A 44 16.13 -0.10 -30.40
CA SER A 44 16.65 1.02 -31.21
C SER A 44 15.62 2.12 -31.41
N LEU A 45 14.36 1.77 -31.72
CA LEU A 45 13.29 2.75 -31.86
C LEU A 45 13.02 3.48 -30.53
N LEU A 46 12.88 2.75 -29.42
CA LEU A 46 12.63 3.37 -28.11
C LEU A 46 13.77 4.32 -27.72
N ARG A 47 15.02 3.87 -27.88
CA ARG A 47 16.22 4.68 -27.60
C ARG A 47 16.22 5.97 -28.41
N PHE A 48 15.99 5.88 -29.72
CA PHE A 48 15.94 7.05 -30.59
C PHE A 48 14.88 8.07 -30.15
N LEU A 49 13.68 7.61 -29.78
CA LEU A 49 12.60 8.49 -29.34
C LEU A 49 12.96 9.21 -28.02
N VAL A 50 13.58 8.52 -27.07
CA VAL A 50 13.99 9.10 -25.77
C VAL A 50 15.17 10.05 -25.95
N GLU A 51 16.19 9.68 -26.73
CA GLU A 51 17.34 10.53 -27.01
C GLU A 51 16.93 11.82 -27.72
N HIS A 52 16.03 11.74 -28.71
CA HIS A 52 15.48 12.91 -29.38
C HIS A 52 14.72 13.81 -28.40
N ASP A 53 13.91 13.24 -27.51
CA ASP A 53 13.17 13.99 -26.50
C ASP A 53 14.11 14.70 -25.50
N LEU A 54 15.20 14.04 -25.08
CA LEU A 54 16.25 14.61 -24.20
C LEU A 54 17.13 15.67 -24.87
N GLN A 55 17.21 15.71 -26.20
CA GLN A 55 18.05 16.65 -26.96
C GLN A 55 17.24 17.82 -27.55
N ALA A 56 15.99 17.57 -27.92
CA ALA A 56 15.15 18.50 -28.67
C ALA A 56 13.73 18.57 -28.10
N CYS A 57 13.60 18.88 -26.79
CA CYS A 57 12.34 18.94 -26.04
C CYS A 57 11.18 19.67 -26.76
N ASN A 58 11.48 20.61 -27.67
CA ASN A 58 10.50 21.47 -28.34
C ASN A 58 10.33 21.23 -29.85
N THR A 59 11.05 20.29 -30.46
CA THR A 59 10.91 20.01 -31.89
C THR A 59 9.98 18.80 -32.09
N PRO A 60 8.86 18.95 -32.82
CA PRO A 60 7.98 17.83 -33.11
C PRO A 60 8.70 16.81 -34.00
N LEU A 61 8.86 15.59 -33.50
CA LEU A 61 9.45 14.50 -34.26
C LEU A 61 8.46 14.00 -35.32
N THR A 62 8.84 14.10 -36.60
CA THR A 62 7.99 13.71 -37.73
C THR A 62 8.15 12.24 -38.11
N GLU A 63 7.11 11.66 -38.71
CA GLU A 63 7.16 10.28 -39.21
C GLU A 63 8.31 10.08 -40.21
N HIS A 64 8.49 11.05 -41.10
CA HIS A 64 9.55 11.03 -42.12
C HIS A 64 10.95 10.95 -41.50
N ALA A 65 11.23 11.76 -40.47
CA ALA A 65 12.51 11.75 -39.76
C ALA A 65 12.81 10.39 -39.10
N ILE A 66 11.81 9.76 -38.49
CA ILE A 66 11.95 8.43 -37.87
C ILE A 66 12.22 7.37 -38.95
N GLY A 67 11.53 7.45 -40.08
CA GLY A 67 11.74 6.56 -41.23
C GLY A 67 13.18 6.54 -41.71
N ILE A 68 13.78 7.71 -41.86
CA ILE A 68 15.18 7.83 -42.28
C ILE A 68 16.12 7.37 -41.16
N ALA A 69 16.00 7.94 -39.96
CA ALA A 69 16.98 7.74 -38.90
C ALA A 69 16.97 6.31 -38.33
N VAL A 70 15.79 5.71 -38.14
CA VAL A 70 15.65 4.39 -37.48
C VAL A 70 15.46 3.27 -38.51
N PHE A 71 14.68 3.52 -39.56
CA PHE A 71 14.35 2.48 -40.55
C PHE A 71 15.19 2.57 -41.83
N ARG A 72 16.15 3.50 -41.90
CA ARG A 72 17.08 3.68 -43.03
C ARG A 72 16.35 3.79 -44.37
N ARG A 73 15.20 4.45 -44.36
CA ARG A 73 14.47 4.78 -45.58
C ARG A 73 15.20 5.91 -46.31
N ASP A 74 15.21 5.81 -47.62
CA ASP A 74 15.85 6.81 -48.46
C ASP A 74 15.00 8.11 -48.45
N PRO A 75 15.59 9.26 -48.08
CA PRO A 75 14.87 10.52 -47.96
C PRO A 75 14.25 11.00 -49.28
N THR A 76 14.78 10.58 -50.43
CA THR A 76 14.33 11.04 -51.75
C THR A 76 13.07 10.34 -52.24
N VAL A 77 12.81 9.12 -51.74
CA VAL A 77 11.68 8.27 -52.18
C VAL A 77 10.71 7.91 -51.07
N TYR A 78 11.04 8.22 -49.81
CA TYR A 78 10.22 7.79 -48.67
C TYR A 78 8.98 8.67 -48.44
N CYS A 79 7.84 8.17 -48.89
CA CYS A 79 6.52 8.74 -48.63
C CYS A 79 5.84 8.07 -47.42
N THR A 80 5.53 8.85 -46.39
CA THR A 80 4.86 8.35 -45.17
C THR A 80 3.42 7.91 -45.43
N GLY A 81 2.77 8.40 -46.49
CA GLY A 81 1.46 7.94 -46.93
C GLY A 81 1.47 6.46 -47.34
N ASP A 82 2.45 6.07 -48.15
CA ASP A 82 2.51 4.76 -48.80
C ASP A 82 3.22 3.70 -47.95
N ASP A 83 4.22 4.09 -47.16
CA ASP A 83 4.97 3.17 -46.30
C ASP A 83 4.68 3.42 -44.81
N PRO A 84 3.78 2.61 -44.20
CA PRO A 84 3.35 2.78 -42.82
C PRO A 84 4.34 2.19 -41.79
N VAL A 85 5.60 1.89 -42.18
CA VAL A 85 6.57 1.23 -41.29
C VAL A 85 6.69 1.91 -39.94
N VAL A 86 6.74 3.24 -39.89
CA VAL A 86 6.85 3.98 -38.63
C VAL A 86 5.58 3.83 -37.80
N ARG A 87 4.40 4.08 -38.38
CA ARG A 87 3.10 3.92 -37.69
C ARG A 87 2.94 2.52 -37.10
N VAL A 88 3.27 1.49 -37.88
CA VAL A 88 3.15 0.08 -37.47
C VAL A 88 4.13 -0.24 -36.34
N GLN A 89 5.39 0.17 -36.45
CA GLN A 89 6.42 -0.15 -35.44
C GLN A 89 6.19 0.64 -34.15
N VAL A 90 5.76 1.90 -34.21
CA VAL A 90 5.38 2.66 -33.01
C VAL A 90 4.13 2.07 -32.37
N GLY A 91 3.15 1.61 -33.14
CA GLY A 91 1.99 0.87 -32.61
C GLY A 91 2.38 -0.43 -31.90
N ARG A 92 3.39 -1.15 -32.41
CA ARG A 92 3.96 -2.32 -31.72
C ARG A 92 4.71 -1.92 -30.44
N LEU A 93 5.47 -0.82 -30.49
CA LEU A 93 6.20 -0.29 -29.33
C LEU A 93 5.23 0.11 -28.20
N ARG A 94 4.12 0.80 -28.51
CA ARG A 94 3.07 1.13 -27.54
C ARG A 94 2.52 -0.11 -26.84
N ARG A 95 2.15 -1.13 -27.60
CA ARG A 95 1.66 -2.41 -27.03
C ARG A 95 2.70 -3.08 -26.15
N LYS A 96 3.97 -2.99 -26.53
CA LYS A 96 5.08 -3.58 -25.79
C LYS A 96 5.37 -2.86 -24.48
N LEU A 97 5.33 -1.53 -24.49
CA LEU A 97 5.40 -0.72 -23.26
C LEU A 97 4.22 -1.05 -22.34
N ALA A 98 3.00 -1.13 -22.89
CA ALA A 98 1.82 -1.53 -22.11
C ALA A 98 1.98 -2.93 -21.49
N ALA A 99 2.49 -3.91 -22.25
CA ALA A 99 2.75 -5.25 -21.74
C ALA A 99 3.85 -5.28 -20.65
N HIS A 100 4.92 -4.49 -20.81
CA HIS A 100 5.96 -4.35 -19.78
C HIS A 100 5.37 -3.82 -18.48
N TYR A 101 4.64 -2.70 -18.54
CA TYR A 101 4.06 -2.06 -17.35
C TYR A 101 2.86 -2.81 -16.76
N ALA A 102 2.25 -3.74 -17.50
CA ALA A 102 1.26 -4.67 -16.97
C ALA A 102 1.91 -5.85 -16.23
N GLY A 103 3.11 -6.26 -16.62
CA GLY A 103 3.87 -7.36 -16.03
C GLY A 103 5.05 -6.86 -15.18
N ASN A 104 6.27 -7.09 -15.68
CA ASN A 104 7.52 -6.88 -14.95
C ASN A 104 7.72 -5.43 -14.45
N GLY A 105 7.23 -4.44 -15.18
CA GLY A 105 7.35 -3.02 -14.83
C GLY A 105 6.21 -2.48 -13.98
N GLN A 106 5.34 -3.34 -13.42
CA GLN A 106 4.18 -2.87 -12.66
C GLN A 106 4.54 -1.95 -11.48
N GLN A 107 5.71 -2.20 -10.88
CA GLN A 107 6.24 -1.45 -9.73
C GLN A 107 7.29 -0.40 -10.11
N ASP A 108 7.56 -0.20 -11.41
CA ASP A 108 8.53 0.79 -11.85
C ASP A 108 8.08 2.20 -11.41
N PRO A 109 8.94 2.99 -10.74
CA PRO A 109 8.59 4.31 -10.21
C PRO A 109 8.32 5.35 -11.30
N VAL A 110 8.68 5.05 -12.55
CA VAL A 110 8.48 5.92 -13.71
C VAL A 110 7.89 5.10 -14.84
N ARG A 111 6.78 5.58 -15.39
CA ARG A 111 6.16 5.01 -16.59
C ARG A 111 6.45 5.86 -17.81
N LEU A 112 6.93 5.18 -18.84
CA LEU A 112 7.18 5.73 -20.15
C LEU A 112 6.02 5.35 -21.09
N SER A 113 5.42 6.33 -21.74
CA SER A 113 4.33 6.08 -22.69
C SER A 113 4.48 6.89 -23.97
N ILE A 114 3.83 6.45 -25.04
CA ILE A 114 3.81 7.16 -26.32
C ILE A 114 2.34 7.34 -26.67
N PRO A 115 1.76 8.55 -26.50
CA PRO A 115 0.36 8.80 -26.80
C PRO A 115 0.01 8.46 -28.26
N PRO A 116 -1.26 8.12 -28.55
CA PRO A 116 -1.70 7.91 -29.93
C PRO A 116 -1.59 9.21 -30.73
N GLY A 117 -1.34 9.10 -32.03
CA GLY A 117 -1.26 10.25 -32.95
C GLY A 117 0.02 11.07 -32.87
N CYS A 118 0.93 10.80 -31.93
CA CYS A 118 2.23 11.47 -31.85
C CYS A 118 3.39 10.47 -31.72
N TYR A 119 4.61 10.98 -31.90
CA TYR A 119 5.85 10.23 -31.74
C TYR A 119 6.69 10.70 -30.54
N ARG A 120 6.10 11.50 -29.65
CA ARG A 120 6.74 11.98 -28.44
C ARG A 120 6.60 10.97 -27.31
N VAL A 121 7.65 10.85 -26.51
CA VAL A 121 7.64 10.08 -25.27
C VAL A 121 7.11 10.96 -24.14
N THR A 122 6.24 10.40 -23.31
CA THR A 122 5.82 11.03 -22.06
C THR A 122 6.27 10.19 -20.90
N TYR A 123 6.66 10.87 -19.82
CA TYR A 123 7.10 10.24 -18.59
C TYR A 123 6.16 10.63 -17.47
N GLN A 124 5.72 9.64 -16.73
CA GLN A 124 4.91 9.82 -15.55
C GLN A 124 5.63 9.21 -14.36
N ARG A 125 6.09 10.05 -13.44
CA ARG A 125 6.52 9.57 -12.13
C ARG A 125 5.28 9.00 -11.44
N LEU A 126 5.28 7.69 -11.27
CA LEU A 126 4.34 7.06 -10.37
C LEU A 126 4.86 7.30 -8.98
N ARG A 127 3.99 7.75 -8.08
CA ARG A 127 4.25 7.45 -6.67
C ARG A 127 4.44 5.94 -6.62
N PRO A 128 5.55 5.40 -6.10
CA PRO A 128 5.67 3.97 -5.91
C PRO A 128 4.35 3.57 -5.27
N LYS A 129 3.60 2.72 -5.97
CA LYS A 129 2.45 2.06 -5.37
C LYS A 129 3.15 1.29 -4.28
N GLY A 130 3.19 1.85 -3.07
CA GLY A 130 3.93 1.25 -1.96
C GLY A 130 3.57 -0.21 -2.04
N VAL A 131 4.56 -1.11 -2.01
CA VAL A 131 4.28 -2.48 -1.60
C VAL A 131 3.43 -2.28 -0.38
N GLY A 132 2.10 -2.47 -0.51
CA GLY A 132 1.20 -1.89 0.46
C GLY A 132 1.68 -2.43 1.78
N THR A 133 2.19 -1.57 2.65
CA THR A 133 2.54 -1.96 4.00
C THR A 133 1.23 -2.49 4.52
N ARG A 134 1.15 -3.82 4.56
CA ARG A 134 -0.11 -4.52 4.83
C ARG A 134 -0.33 -4.25 6.29
N HIS A 135 -1.18 -3.28 6.57
CA HIS A 135 -1.48 -2.93 7.94
C HIS A 135 -2.36 -4.04 8.51
N PRO A 136 -1.85 -4.87 9.45
CA PRO A 136 -2.72 -5.83 10.11
C PRO A 136 -3.91 -5.09 10.70
N VAL A 137 -5.12 -5.58 10.42
CA VAL A 137 -6.33 -5.03 11.01
C VAL A 137 -6.62 -5.85 12.26
N VAL A 138 -6.67 -5.21 13.42
CA VAL A 138 -7.11 -5.84 14.66
C VAL A 138 -8.53 -5.40 14.97
N GLN A 139 -9.44 -6.36 14.94
CA GLN A 139 -10.82 -6.16 15.38
C GLN A 139 -10.95 -6.55 16.86
N ILE A 140 -11.38 -5.63 17.71
CA ILE A 140 -11.70 -5.89 19.11
C ILE A 140 -13.17 -6.28 19.20
N GLN A 141 -13.44 -7.48 19.73
CA GLN A 141 -14.78 -7.94 20.06
C GLN A 141 -15.18 -7.47 21.47
N PRO A 142 -16.48 -7.20 21.71
CA PRO A 142 -16.97 -6.96 23.05
C PRO A 142 -16.58 -8.12 23.98
N PHE A 143 -16.00 -7.79 25.13
CA PHE A 143 -15.62 -8.80 26.10
C PHE A 143 -16.84 -9.41 26.78
N THR A 144 -16.76 -10.71 27.04
CA THR A 144 -17.84 -11.45 27.70
C THR A 144 -17.61 -11.47 29.21
N CYS A 145 -18.55 -10.95 29.99
CA CYS A 145 -18.56 -11.16 31.43
C CYS A 145 -19.04 -12.59 31.72
N LEU A 146 -18.30 -13.32 32.57
CA LEU A 146 -18.63 -14.69 32.98
C LEU A 146 -19.14 -14.76 34.43
N THR A 147 -19.46 -13.61 35.02
CA THR A 147 -19.92 -13.43 36.41
C THR A 147 -21.16 -12.56 36.43
N ARG A 148 -22.01 -12.68 37.46
CA ARG A 148 -23.29 -11.96 37.51
C ARG A 148 -23.15 -10.43 37.62
N ASP A 149 -22.14 -9.94 38.36
CA ASP A 149 -22.05 -8.53 38.76
C ASP A 149 -20.85 -7.80 38.14
N GLY A 150 -20.64 -7.93 36.83
CA GLY A 150 -19.43 -7.40 36.17
C GLY A 150 -19.58 -6.88 34.75
N ASP A 151 -20.79 -6.74 34.23
CA ASP A 151 -21.01 -6.32 32.84
C ASP A 151 -20.49 -4.91 32.57
N ASP A 152 -20.77 -3.96 33.47
CA ASP A 152 -20.31 -2.58 33.34
C ASP A 152 -18.78 -2.49 33.39
N PHE A 153 -18.16 -3.22 34.32
CA PHE A 153 -16.70 -3.32 34.41
C PHE A 153 -16.10 -3.94 33.14
N THR A 154 -16.71 -5.01 32.62
CA THR A 154 -16.25 -5.71 31.42
C THR A 154 -16.33 -4.83 30.19
N ARG A 155 -17.43 -4.07 30.04
CA ARG A 155 -17.61 -3.08 28.98
C ARG A 155 -16.59 -1.96 29.10
N GLY A 156 -16.43 -1.39 30.31
CA GLY A 156 -15.46 -0.35 30.58
C GLY A 156 -14.02 -0.80 30.27
N LEU A 157 -13.65 -2.02 30.64
CA LEU A 157 -12.35 -2.59 30.30
C LEU A 157 -12.13 -2.70 28.79
N CYS A 158 -13.15 -3.11 28.04
CA CYS A 158 -13.10 -3.21 26.58
C CYS A 158 -12.92 -1.83 25.93
N GLU A 159 -13.65 -0.81 26.39
CA GLU A 159 -13.54 0.58 25.90
C GLU A 159 -12.17 1.17 26.23
N GLU A 160 -11.73 1.06 27.48
CA GLU A 160 -10.44 1.55 27.95
C GLU A 160 -9.27 0.92 27.18
N LEU A 161 -9.31 -0.40 26.98
CA LEU A 161 -8.31 -1.11 26.19
C LEU A 161 -8.32 -0.65 24.73
N SER A 162 -9.50 -0.43 24.14
CA SER A 162 -9.63 0.01 22.75
C SER A 162 -8.97 1.37 22.54
N CYS A 163 -9.22 2.33 23.43
CA CYS A 163 -8.58 3.65 23.40
C CYS A 163 -7.06 3.54 23.55
N ARG A 164 -6.58 2.77 24.53
CA ARG A 164 -5.14 2.60 24.76
C ARG A 164 -4.42 1.92 23.60
N LEU A 165 -5.03 0.93 22.97
CA LEU A 165 -4.48 0.28 21.79
C LEU A 165 -4.44 1.23 20.60
N PHE A 166 -5.50 2.03 20.39
CA PHE A 166 -5.52 3.05 19.35
C PHE A 166 -4.36 4.04 19.54
N ASP A 167 -4.22 4.63 20.73
CA ASP A 167 -3.15 5.59 21.01
C ASP A 167 -1.76 4.95 20.88
N SER A 168 -1.58 3.72 21.36
CA SER A 168 -0.28 3.04 21.29
C SER A 168 0.11 2.69 19.85
N PHE A 169 -0.85 2.30 18.99
CA PHE A 169 -0.57 2.01 17.59
C PHE A 169 -0.42 3.30 16.76
N GLU A 170 -1.12 4.38 17.11
CA GLU A 170 -0.92 5.72 16.54
C GLU A 170 0.49 6.26 16.84
N GLN A 171 0.96 6.15 18.08
CA GLN A 171 2.31 6.59 18.44
C GLN A 171 3.42 5.76 17.79
N ALA A 172 3.14 4.48 17.47
CA ALA A 172 4.05 3.59 16.77
C ALA A 172 4.14 3.85 15.25
N GLN A 173 3.38 4.81 14.69
CA GLN A 173 3.34 5.14 13.25
C GLN A 173 4.63 5.79 12.69
N THR A 174 5.72 5.85 13.45
CA THR A 174 7.01 6.36 12.97
C THR A 174 7.76 5.40 12.04
N GLY A 175 7.16 4.25 11.67
CA GLY A 175 7.72 3.27 10.72
C GLY A 175 6.66 2.52 9.89
N THR A 176 7.11 1.68 8.95
CA THR A 176 6.30 0.97 7.92
C THR A 176 5.25 -0.04 8.43
N ASN A 177 5.08 -0.23 9.74
CA ASN A 177 4.14 -1.21 10.32
C ASN A 177 2.99 -0.52 11.06
N HIS A 178 1.96 -0.05 10.34
CA HIS A 178 0.74 0.46 11.01
C HIS A 178 -0.24 -0.68 11.29
N VAL A 179 -0.90 -0.67 12.45
CA VAL A 179 -1.99 -1.59 12.79
C VAL A 179 -3.30 -0.80 12.71
N LEU A 180 -4.26 -1.24 11.91
CA LEU A 180 -5.58 -0.60 11.82
C LEU A 180 -6.51 -1.21 12.87
N MET A 181 -7.23 -0.38 13.62
CA MET A 181 -8.13 -0.83 14.68
C MET A 181 -9.59 -0.73 14.26
N ARG A 182 -10.37 -1.79 14.53
CA ARG A 182 -11.84 -1.77 14.43
C ARG A 182 -12.44 -2.23 15.74
N VAL A 183 -13.29 -1.41 16.35
CA VAL A 183 -14.07 -1.80 17.53
C VAL A 183 -15.46 -2.20 17.04
N ALA A 184 -15.87 -3.44 17.31
CA ALA A 184 -17.22 -3.88 16.99
C ALA A 184 -18.21 -3.25 17.98
N ARG A 185 -19.28 -2.65 17.46
CA ARG A 185 -20.30 -1.97 18.30
C ARG A 185 -21.25 -2.97 18.98
N ASN A 186 -21.36 -4.19 18.46
CA ASN A 186 -22.18 -5.30 18.95
C ASN A 186 -21.44 -6.63 18.72
N SER A 187 -22.03 -7.77 19.12
CA SER A 187 -21.64 -9.13 18.71
C SER A 187 -21.90 -9.38 17.20
N GLU A 188 -21.55 -8.42 16.35
CA GLU A 188 -21.63 -8.59 14.91
C GLU A 188 -20.72 -9.75 14.51
N PRO A 189 -21.18 -10.63 13.60
CA PRO A 189 -20.31 -11.66 13.05
C PRO A 189 -19.08 -10.98 12.48
N VAL A 190 -17.91 -11.55 12.81
CA VAL A 190 -16.64 -11.15 12.21
C VAL A 190 -16.86 -11.08 10.69
N PRO A 191 -16.68 -9.92 10.04
CA PRO A 191 -16.93 -9.77 8.61
C PRO A 191 -16.21 -10.87 7.83
N ASP A 192 -16.82 -11.38 6.76
CA ASP A 192 -16.16 -12.39 5.93
C ASP A 192 -14.96 -11.78 5.19
N PHE A 193 -13.80 -11.77 5.84
CA PHE A 193 -12.56 -11.20 5.33
C PHE A 193 -11.98 -12.00 4.15
N LYS A 194 -12.66 -13.05 3.68
CA LYS A 194 -12.31 -13.83 2.47
C LYS A 194 -12.26 -13.01 1.20
N ARG A 195 -12.93 -11.85 1.13
CA ARG A 195 -12.87 -10.92 -0.02
C ARG A 195 -12.17 -9.61 0.34
N GLY A 196 -10.87 -9.68 0.61
CA GLY A 196 -9.98 -8.53 0.34
C GLY A 196 -9.11 -7.98 1.47
N GLY A 197 -9.10 -8.58 2.67
CA GLY A 197 -8.26 -8.12 3.79
C GLY A 197 -7.08 -9.06 4.05
N ARG A 198 -5.84 -8.61 3.79
CA ARG A 198 -4.60 -9.31 4.14
C ARG A 198 -4.26 -8.99 5.61
N TYR A 199 -4.10 -10.03 6.46
CA TYR A 199 -3.94 -10.01 7.93
C TYR A 199 -5.09 -9.35 8.71
N SER A 200 -6.09 -10.16 9.06
CA SER A 200 -7.18 -9.75 9.96
C SER A 200 -7.07 -10.55 11.26
N TYR A 201 -6.78 -9.85 12.35
CA TYR A 201 -6.77 -10.41 13.69
C TYR A 201 -8.07 -10.07 14.41
N CYS A 202 -8.55 -10.99 15.24
CA CYS A 202 -9.66 -10.76 16.14
C CYS A 202 -9.16 -10.89 17.58
N LEU A 203 -9.34 -9.83 18.37
CA LEU A 203 -9.09 -9.84 19.80
C LEU A 203 -10.40 -10.18 20.51
N GLU A 204 -10.40 -11.33 21.19
CA GLU A 204 -11.53 -11.83 21.96
C GLU A 204 -11.13 -11.90 23.43
N GLY A 205 -12.07 -11.62 24.33
CA GLY A 205 -11.80 -11.56 25.75
C GLY A 205 -12.98 -12.00 26.61
N SER A 206 -12.66 -12.57 27.77
CA SER A 206 -13.63 -12.85 28.82
C SER A 206 -13.12 -12.33 30.16
N VAL A 207 -14.04 -11.88 31.01
CA VAL A 207 -13.74 -11.28 32.31
C VAL A 207 -14.56 -11.98 33.38
N ARG A 208 -13.93 -12.28 34.52
CA ARG A 208 -14.57 -12.73 35.75
C ARG A 208 -14.25 -11.73 36.84
N VAL A 209 -15.28 -11.28 37.56
CA VAL A 209 -15.11 -10.40 38.71
C VAL A 209 -15.68 -11.03 39.97
N GLU A 210 -14.94 -10.85 41.06
CA GLU A 210 -15.30 -11.16 42.43
C GLU A 210 -15.00 -9.91 43.29
N PRO A 211 -15.57 -9.76 44.50
CA PRO A 211 -15.39 -8.56 45.32
C PRO A 211 -13.93 -8.15 45.57
N SER A 212 -13.02 -9.11 45.62
CA SER A 212 -11.59 -8.90 45.87
C SER A 212 -10.68 -9.39 44.74
N ARG A 213 -11.24 -9.82 43.61
CA ARG A 213 -10.44 -10.42 42.53
C ARG A 213 -11.03 -10.17 41.15
N VAL A 214 -10.17 -9.89 40.18
CA VAL A 214 -10.52 -9.81 38.77
C VAL A 214 -9.61 -10.69 37.95
N ARG A 215 -10.19 -11.41 36.99
CA ARG A 215 -9.47 -12.19 35.99
C ARG A 215 -9.95 -11.82 34.59
N ALA A 216 -9.05 -11.35 33.75
CA ALA A 216 -9.29 -11.15 32.33
C ALA A 216 -8.49 -12.17 31.51
N SER A 217 -9.15 -12.88 30.59
CA SER A 217 -8.52 -13.86 29.70
C SER A 217 -8.76 -13.43 28.25
N LEU A 218 -7.69 -13.15 27.51
CA LEU A 218 -7.76 -12.64 26.14
C LEU A 218 -7.01 -13.54 25.17
N ARG A 219 -7.45 -13.52 23.91
CA ARG A 219 -6.80 -14.20 22.79
C ARG A 219 -6.86 -13.36 21.52
N LEU A 220 -5.78 -13.37 20.77
CA LEU A 220 -5.66 -12.83 19.43
C LEU A 220 -5.73 -13.98 18.42
N VAL A 221 -6.71 -13.96 17.54
CA VAL A 221 -6.97 -14.99 16.54
C VAL A 221 -6.64 -14.45 15.16
N ASP A 222 -5.81 -15.14 14.38
CA ASP A 222 -5.70 -14.91 12.94
C ASP A 222 -6.96 -15.46 12.27
N VAL A 223 -7.83 -14.58 11.77
CA VAL A 223 -9.12 -14.96 11.20
C VAL A 223 -8.95 -15.68 9.86
N ALA A 224 -7.89 -15.39 9.12
CA ALA A 224 -7.62 -16.05 7.84
C ALA A 224 -7.17 -17.51 8.05
N GLN A 225 -6.38 -17.77 9.08
CA GLN A 225 -5.87 -19.10 9.41
C GLN A 225 -6.75 -19.86 10.42
N GLY A 226 -7.64 -19.17 11.13
CA GLY A 226 -8.44 -19.73 12.22
C GLY A 226 -7.60 -20.19 13.42
N ARG A 227 -6.43 -19.57 13.65
CA ARG A 227 -5.47 -19.99 14.69
C ARG A 227 -5.26 -18.91 15.73
N ILE A 228 -5.10 -19.32 16.99
CA ILE A 228 -4.70 -18.41 18.07
C ILE A 228 -3.22 -18.08 17.88
N ARG A 229 -2.91 -16.79 17.87
CA ARG A 229 -1.56 -16.23 17.68
C ARG A 229 -0.95 -15.70 18.97
N TRP A 230 -1.81 -15.24 19.87
CA TRP A 230 -1.43 -14.79 21.20
C TRP A 230 -2.58 -15.07 22.16
N SER A 231 -2.27 -15.42 23.40
CA SER A 231 -3.25 -15.48 24.48
C SER A 231 -2.56 -15.21 25.80
N ALA A 232 -3.25 -14.51 26.70
CA ALA A 232 -2.75 -14.23 28.04
C ALA A 232 -3.90 -14.09 29.04
N GLN A 233 -3.56 -14.31 30.31
CA GLN A 233 -4.44 -14.13 31.45
C GLN A 233 -3.86 -13.06 32.37
N PHE A 234 -4.73 -12.18 32.86
CA PHE A 234 -4.37 -11.07 33.72
C PHE A 234 -5.23 -11.14 34.99
N ASP A 235 -4.57 -11.38 36.12
CA ASP A 235 -5.21 -11.49 37.43
C ASP A 235 -4.88 -10.27 38.30
N ARG A 236 -5.85 -9.82 39.09
CA ARG A 236 -5.70 -8.76 40.09
C ARG A 236 -6.43 -9.15 41.36
N ASP A 237 -5.72 -9.17 42.48
CA ASP A 237 -6.30 -9.46 43.79
C ASP A 237 -6.73 -8.15 44.49
N ARG A 238 -7.65 -7.42 43.84
CA ARG A 238 -8.27 -6.20 44.37
C ARG A 238 -9.67 -5.99 43.77
N PRO A 239 -10.52 -5.14 44.36
CA PRO A 239 -11.87 -4.88 43.86
C PRO A 239 -11.92 -4.35 42.42
N TYR A 240 -13.01 -4.63 41.70
CA TYR A 240 -13.21 -4.30 40.28
C TYR A 240 -13.64 -2.85 40.01
N GLY A 241 -12.95 -1.88 40.61
CA GLY A 241 -13.16 -0.45 40.34
C GLY A 241 -12.41 0.07 39.10
N ILE A 242 -12.59 1.36 38.80
CA ILE A 242 -11.95 2.07 37.67
C ILE A 242 -10.41 1.91 37.70
N ALA A 243 -9.79 2.04 38.87
CA ALA A 243 -8.33 1.85 38.99
C ALA A 243 -7.87 0.44 38.57
N THR A 244 -8.68 -0.59 38.83
CA THR A 244 -8.39 -1.96 38.40
C THR A 244 -8.58 -2.11 36.90
N GLN A 245 -9.60 -1.46 36.34
CA GLN A 245 -9.86 -1.40 34.89
C GLN A 245 -8.69 -0.77 34.14
N GLU A 246 -8.23 0.41 34.55
CA GLU A 246 -7.13 1.14 33.91
C GLU A 246 -5.82 0.34 33.90
N ASP A 247 -5.46 -0.27 35.03
CA ASP A 247 -4.24 -1.05 35.16
C ASP A 247 -4.29 -2.38 34.40
N LEU A 248 -5.44 -3.05 34.36
CA LEU A 248 -5.64 -4.22 33.50
C LEU A 248 -5.52 -3.82 32.02
N ALA A 249 -6.22 -2.78 31.58
CA ALA A 249 -6.16 -2.30 30.21
C ALA A 249 -4.73 -1.92 29.80
N GLN A 250 -3.99 -1.24 30.68
CA GLN A 250 -2.59 -0.90 30.45
C GLN A 250 -1.70 -2.15 30.32
N SER A 251 -1.87 -3.14 31.21
CA SER A 251 -1.09 -4.37 31.18
C SER A 251 -1.36 -5.20 29.92
N ILE A 252 -2.63 -5.31 29.54
CA ILE A 252 -3.06 -5.99 28.31
C ILE A 252 -2.50 -5.27 27.09
N CYS A 253 -2.65 -3.94 27.01
CA CYS A 253 -2.15 -3.12 25.91
C CYS A 253 -0.64 -3.32 25.71
N ARG A 254 0.16 -3.21 26.78
CA ARG A 254 1.62 -3.42 26.73
C ARG A 254 1.99 -4.82 26.24
N SER A 255 1.27 -5.85 26.68
CA SER A 255 1.55 -7.23 26.27
C SER A 255 1.24 -7.45 24.78
N LEU A 256 0.11 -6.94 24.31
CA LEU A 256 -0.30 -7.03 22.90
C LEU A 256 0.62 -6.24 21.98
N THR A 257 0.97 -5.00 22.34
CA THR A 257 1.87 -4.17 21.52
C THR A 257 3.28 -4.75 21.47
N GLY A 258 3.75 -5.36 22.56
CA GLY A 258 4.96 -6.18 22.58
C GLY A 258 4.93 -7.32 21.56
N TYR A 259 3.84 -8.09 21.50
CA TYR A 259 3.67 -9.16 20.50
C TYR A 259 3.79 -8.64 19.06
N PHE A 260 3.10 -7.56 18.71
CA PHE A 260 3.18 -6.97 17.36
C PHE A 260 4.57 -6.40 17.04
N SER A 261 5.29 -5.91 18.04
CA SER A 261 6.64 -5.36 17.87
C SER A 261 7.69 -6.45 17.62
N THR A 262 7.52 -7.65 18.20
CA THR A 262 8.39 -8.81 17.98
C THR A 262 8.04 -9.53 16.67
N ALA A 263 6.75 -9.71 16.38
CA ALA A 263 6.28 -10.37 15.16
C ALA A 263 6.69 -9.64 13.87
N GLY A 264 6.87 -8.31 13.91
CA GLY A 264 7.35 -7.53 12.77
C GLY A 264 8.85 -7.62 12.48
N LYS A 265 9.63 -8.40 13.24
CA LYS A 265 11.08 -8.61 13.04
C LYS A 265 11.44 -9.96 12.42
N GLU A 266 10.48 -10.86 12.23
CA GLU A 266 10.69 -12.22 11.72
C GLU A 266 10.28 -12.40 10.24
N GLU A 267 9.88 -11.33 9.54
CA GLU A 267 9.65 -11.29 8.07
C GLU A 267 10.72 -10.43 7.37
#